data_AF-A0A1G2V937-F1
#
_entry.id   AF-A0A1G2V937-F1
#
_cell.length_a   1.000
_cell.length_b   1.000
_cell.length_c   1.000
_cell.angle_alpha   90.00
_cell.angle_beta   90.00
_cell.angle_gamma   90.00
#
_symmetry.space_group_name_H-M   'P 1'
#
loop_
_entity.id
_entity.type
_entity.pdbx_description
1 polymer ?
#
loop_
_entity_poly.entity_id
_entity_poly.type
_entity_poly.pdbx_seq_one_letter_code
_entity_poly.pdbx_strand_id
1 'polypeptide(L)'
;MYKFSVFLVVLLIVGCQTITATSPPLVKGPIDCPAGRQLVANVWSYQLLPYVIQEKVVELMKIAKGRNTRNATDPAGYREDAVSRTLGPRLRSEVRIRAPVSLSVQIFYRDLQTAKVVEDLGVLKLTYGAGSVMLPDDPRKWIVEAVWPDNFMSPIKSGGEHRLWLFGYEWKHWCVMNVHGIVP
;
A
#
# COMPACT_ATOMS: atom_id res chain seq x y z
N MET A 1 -5.47 -6.43 -87.68
CA MET A 1 -5.41 -5.18 -86.89
C MET A 1 -5.30 -5.56 -85.42
N TYR A 2 -4.25 -5.03 -84.78
CA TYR A 2 -3.92 -4.90 -83.35
C TYR A 2 -4.34 -5.97 -82.31
N LYS A 3 -3.30 -6.67 -81.82
CA LYS A 3 -3.19 -7.33 -80.52
C LYS A 3 -3.39 -6.31 -79.38
N PHE A 4 -4.12 -6.69 -78.34
CA PHE A 4 -3.97 -6.07 -77.02
C PHE A 4 -3.93 -7.16 -75.94
N SER A 5 -2.72 -7.43 -75.48
CA SER A 5 -2.42 -8.19 -74.26
C SER A 5 -2.75 -7.30 -73.06
N VAL A 6 -3.66 -7.74 -72.20
CA VAL A 6 -3.95 -7.06 -70.92
C VAL A 6 -3.04 -7.67 -69.86
N PHE A 7 -2.02 -6.91 -69.47
CA PHE A 7 -1.17 -7.21 -68.33
C PHE A 7 -1.87 -6.78 -67.04
N LEU A 8 -2.12 -7.73 -66.14
CA LEU A 8 -2.62 -7.48 -64.78
C LEU A 8 -1.43 -7.13 -63.88
N VAL A 9 -1.32 -5.86 -63.47
CA VAL A 9 -0.32 -5.38 -62.52
C VAL A 9 -0.85 -5.59 -61.10
N VAL A 10 -0.24 -6.52 -60.37
CA VAL A 10 -0.51 -6.74 -58.94
C VAL A 10 0.34 -5.73 -58.14
N LEU A 11 -0.32 -4.73 -57.56
CA LEU A 11 0.30 -3.75 -56.67
C LEU A 11 0.43 -4.35 -55.25
N LEU A 12 1.65 -4.74 -54.88
CA LEU A 12 2.03 -5.10 -53.51
C LEU A 12 2.14 -3.81 -52.68
N ILE A 13 1.12 -3.51 -51.87
CA ILE A 13 1.21 -2.50 -50.81
C ILE A 13 1.99 -3.13 -49.65
N VAL A 14 3.30 -2.91 -49.62
CA VAL A 14 4.15 -3.20 -48.47
C VAL A 14 3.74 -2.26 -47.35
N GLY A 15 2.96 -2.78 -46.39
CA GLY A 15 2.60 -2.08 -45.17
C GLY A 15 3.86 -1.77 -44.35
N CYS A 16 4.30 -0.52 -44.40
CA CYS A 16 5.30 0.03 -43.51
C CYS A 16 4.70 0.10 -42.10
N GLN A 17 4.95 -0.92 -41.27
CA GLN A 17 4.65 -0.86 -39.85
C GLN A 17 5.64 0.11 -39.21
N THR A 18 5.17 1.33 -38.97
CA THR A 18 5.86 2.29 -38.10
C THR A 18 5.85 1.72 -36.69
N ILE A 19 6.97 1.09 -36.31
CA ILE A 19 7.24 0.70 -34.92
C ILE A 19 7.31 2.01 -34.13
N THR A 20 6.22 2.34 -33.45
CA THR A 20 6.17 3.48 -32.54
C THR A 20 7.12 3.14 -31.39
N ALA A 21 8.28 3.79 -31.37
CA ALA A 21 9.24 3.68 -30.30
C ALA A 21 8.52 4.01 -28.98
N THR A 22 8.21 2.98 -28.20
CA THR A 22 7.62 3.14 -26.88
C THR A 22 8.70 3.79 -26.03
N SER A 23 8.50 5.05 -25.67
CA SER A 23 9.40 5.78 -24.79
C SER A 23 9.62 4.95 -23.53
N PRO A 24 10.87 4.80 -23.02
CA PRO A 24 11.08 4.11 -21.76
C PRO A 24 10.21 4.76 -20.68
N PRO A 25 9.61 3.98 -19.76
CA PRO A 25 8.78 4.54 -18.71
C PRO A 25 9.60 5.59 -17.96
N LEU A 26 9.08 6.82 -17.91
CA LEU A 26 9.71 7.93 -17.20
C LEU A 26 9.89 7.48 -15.74
N VAL A 27 11.13 7.12 -15.37
CA VAL A 27 11.47 6.76 -13.98
C VAL A 27 11.35 8.05 -13.19
N LYS A 28 10.15 8.33 -12.68
CA LYS A 28 9.90 9.49 -11.83
C LYS A 28 10.82 9.36 -10.62
N GLY A 29 11.73 10.33 -10.47
CA GLY A 29 12.60 10.43 -9.30
C GLY A 29 11.79 10.53 -7.99
N PRO A 30 12.48 10.57 -6.83
CA PRO A 30 11.81 10.81 -5.56
C PRO A 30 10.89 12.04 -5.64
N ILE A 31 9.66 11.91 -5.16
CA ILE A 31 8.73 13.05 -5.13
C ILE A 31 9.05 13.91 -3.91
N ASP A 32 9.18 15.22 -4.15
CA ASP A 32 9.27 16.21 -3.10
C ASP A 32 7.88 16.58 -2.58
N CYS A 33 7.78 16.74 -1.26
CA CYS A 33 6.51 16.94 -0.55
C CYS A 33 6.61 18.23 0.28
N PRO A 34 6.46 19.41 -0.34
CA PRO A 34 6.71 20.69 0.31
C PRO A 34 5.74 20.99 1.47
N ALA A 35 4.54 20.40 1.44
CA ALA A 35 3.57 20.48 2.53
C ALA A 35 3.84 19.45 3.66
N GLY A 36 4.95 18.70 3.58
CA GLY A 36 5.24 17.58 4.47
C GLY A 36 4.65 16.26 3.97
N ARG A 37 4.87 15.19 4.75
CA ARG A 37 4.30 13.86 4.47
C ARG A 37 3.20 13.52 5.45
N GLN A 38 2.19 12.81 4.97
CA GLN A 38 1.00 12.49 5.74
C GLN A 38 0.83 10.97 5.87
N LEU A 39 0.47 10.53 7.06
CA LEU A 39 -0.02 9.17 7.30
C LEU A 39 -1.54 9.20 7.45
N VAL A 40 -2.23 8.32 6.74
CA VAL A 40 -3.69 8.17 6.79
C VAL A 40 -4.03 6.76 7.26
N ALA A 41 -4.73 6.65 8.38
CA ALA A 41 -5.26 5.38 8.86
C ALA A 41 -6.71 5.21 8.42
N ASN A 42 -7.04 4.01 7.93
CA ASN A 42 -8.38 3.65 7.48
C ASN A 42 -8.78 2.31 8.10
N VAL A 43 -10.04 2.17 8.51
CA VAL A 43 -10.59 0.96 9.10
C VAL A 43 -11.79 0.49 8.30
N TRP A 44 -11.87 -0.82 8.08
CA TRP A 44 -12.93 -1.46 7.32
C TRP A 44 -13.57 -2.58 8.14
N SER A 45 -14.89 -2.76 8.00
CA SER A 45 -15.60 -3.86 8.65
C SER A 45 -15.55 -5.06 7.73
N TYR A 46 -15.03 -6.18 8.24
CA TYR A 46 -14.89 -7.42 7.50
C TYR A 46 -16.23 -7.88 6.91
N GLN A 47 -17.30 -7.81 7.70
CA GLN A 47 -18.67 -8.19 7.30
C GLN A 47 -19.21 -7.39 6.11
N LEU A 48 -18.75 -6.15 5.95
CA LEU A 48 -19.20 -5.25 4.87
C LEU A 48 -18.30 -5.33 3.63
N LEU A 49 -17.21 -6.10 3.67
CA LEU A 49 -16.35 -6.29 2.50
C LEU A 49 -17.01 -7.22 1.49
N PRO A 50 -16.81 -7.01 0.17
CA PRO A 50 -17.16 -7.98 -0.85
C PRO A 50 -16.49 -9.34 -0.58
N TYR A 51 -17.19 -10.45 -0.86
CA TYR A 51 -16.72 -11.81 -0.57
C TYR A 51 -15.30 -12.09 -1.08
N VAL A 52 -14.98 -11.69 -2.31
CA VAL A 52 -13.64 -11.86 -2.91
C VAL A 52 -12.55 -11.13 -2.11
N ILE A 53 -12.87 -9.97 -1.51
CA ILE A 53 -11.93 -9.25 -0.64
C ILE A 53 -11.84 -9.94 0.73
N GLN A 54 -12.95 -10.43 1.27
CA GLN A 54 -12.96 -11.21 2.53
C GLN A 54 -12.03 -12.43 2.45
N GLU A 55 -12.14 -13.23 1.38
CA GLU A 55 -11.28 -14.39 1.15
C GLU A 55 -9.79 -13.99 1.15
N LYS A 56 -9.46 -12.90 0.45
CA LYS A 56 -8.08 -12.42 0.40
C LYS A 56 -7.59 -11.87 1.74
N VAL A 57 -8.46 -11.26 2.54
CA VAL A 57 -8.13 -10.87 3.92
C VAL A 57 -7.76 -12.12 4.73
N VAL A 58 -8.60 -13.16 4.71
CA VAL A 58 -8.33 -14.41 5.45
C VAL A 58 -7.01 -15.05 5.01
N GLU A 59 -6.74 -15.09 3.70
CA GLU A 59 -5.47 -15.58 3.15
C GLU A 59 -4.27 -14.80 3.69
N LEU A 60 -4.31 -13.46 3.61
CA LEU A 60 -3.25 -12.59 4.13
C LEU A 60 -3.05 -12.77 5.64
N MET A 61 -4.12 -12.99 6.40
CA MET A 61 -4.03 -13.24 7.84
C MET A 61 -3.42 -14.60 8.16
N LYS A 62 -3.68 -15.62 7.34
CA LYS A 62 -3.02 -16.92 7.47
C LYS A 62 -1.52 -16.80 7.19
N ILE A 63 -1.14 -16.09 6.12
CA ILE A 63 0.28 -15.85 5.78
C ILE A 63 0.97 -15.06 6.89
N ALA A 64 0.36 -13.96 7.35
CA ALA A 64 0.93 -13.13 8.41
C ALA A 64 1.14 -13.91 9.71
N LYS A 65 0.19 -14.77 10.11
CA LYS A 65 0.30 -15.62 11.31
C LYS A 65 1.44 -16.64 11.22
N GLY A 66 1.83 -17.05 10.01
CA GLY A 66 2.96 -17.95 9.78
C GLY A 66 4.32 -17.29 9.94
N ARG A 67 4.40 -15.97 10.08
CA ARG A 67 5.67 -15.24 10.18
C ARG A 67 6.23 -15.30 11.60
N ASN A 68 7.55 -15.44 11.71
CA ASN A 68 8.23 -15.27 12.99
C ASN A 68 8.40 -13.78 13.31
N THR A 69 7.39 -13.18 13.94
CA THR A 69 7.45 -11.79 14.41
C THR A 69 7.50 -11.68 15.93
N ARG A 70 7.84 -12.79 16.60
CA ARG A 70 7.70 -12.96 18.06
C ARG A 70 8.45 -11.91 18.88
N ASN A 71 9.57 -11.41 18.35
CA ASN A 71 10.41 -10.44 19.04
C ASN A 71 10.19 -8.99 18.59
N ALA A 72 9.33 -8.72 17.60
CA ALA A 72 9.13 -7.39 17.00
C ALA A 72 10.41 -6.60 16.66
N THR A 73 11.54 -7.30 16.49
CA THR A 73 12.86 -6.69 16.24
C THR A 73 13.38 -6.98 14.83
N ASP A 74 12.81 -7.96 14.12
CA ASP A 74 13.20 -8.29 12.75
C ASP A 74 12.29 -7.57 11.75
N PRO A 75 12.79 -6.57 11.01
CA PRO A 75 12.00 -5.85 10.04
C PRO A 75 11.58 -6.69 8.83
N ALA A 76 12.28 -7.79 8.51
CA ALA A 76 11.93 -8.63 7.38
C ALA A 76 10.52 -9.24 7.51
N GLY A 77 10.10 -9.59 8.74
CA GLY A 77 8.79 -10.14 9.03
C GLY A 77 7.59 -9.21 8.72
N TYR A 78 7.84 -7.93 8.40
CA TYR A 78 6.80 -6.92 8.16
C TYR A 78 6.73 -6.41 6.72
N ARG A 79 7.60 -6.86 5.81
CA ARG A 79 7.75 -6.25 4.46
C ARG A 79 6.72 -6.69 3.43
N GLU A 80 6.32 -7.97 3.40
CA GLU A 80 5.83 -8.54 2.13
C GLU A 80 4.30 -8.58 1.98
N ASP A 81 3.51 -8.95 3.01
CA ASP A 81 2.05 -9.01 2.85
C ASP A 81 1.31 -8.45 4.06
N ALA A 82 0.99 -7.17 3.98
CA ALA A 82 0.05 -6.53 4.88
C ALA A 82 -1.19 -6.14 4.08
N VAL A 83 -2.38 -6.21 4.70
CA VAL A 83 -3.64 -5.72 4.10
C VAL A 83 -3.43 -4.34 3.48
N SER A 84 -2.67 -3.47 4.14
CA SER A 84 -2.36 -2.13 3.64
C SER A 84 -1.65 -2.10 2.28
N ARG A 85 -0.74 -3.03 2.03
CA ARG A 85 0.04 -3.10 0.77
C ARG A 85 -0.73 -3.83 -0.32
N THR A 86 -1.37 -4.94 0.04
CA THR A 86 -2.02 -5.84 -0.93
C THR A 86 -3.43 -5.39 -1.30
N LEU A 87 -4.24 -4.99 -0.32
CA LEU A 87 -5.65 -4.66 -0.50
C LEU A 87 -5.96 -3.17 -0.32
N GLY A 88 -5.06 -2.39 0.27
CA GLY A 88 -5.27 -0.96 0.57
C GLY A 88 -5.82 -0.15 -0.61
N PRO A 89 -5.24 -0.22 -1.81
CA PRO A 89 -5.78 0.47 -2.99
C PRO A 89 -7.22 0.06 -3.31
N ARG A 90 -7.52 -1.24 -3.36
CA ARG A 90 -8.85 -1.79 -3.67
C ARG A 90 -9.87 -1.41 -2.61
N LEU A 91 -9.52 -1.50 -1.33
CA LEU A 91 -10.39 -1.09 -0.23
C LEU A 91 -10.81 0.38 -0.37
N ARG A 92 -9.86 1.27 -0.71
CA ARG A 92 -10.16 2.69 -0.93
C ARG A 92 -10.98 2.96 -2.19
N SER A 93 -10.76 2.23 -3.28
CA SER A 93 -11.43 2.49 -4.56
C SER A 93 -12.79 1.79 -4.70
N GLU A 94 -12.93 0.57 -4.18
CA GLU A 94 -14.09 -0.32 -4.39
C GLU A 94 -15.07 -0.29 -3.21
N VAL A 95 -14.59 -0.38 -1.96
CA VAL A 95 -15.47 -0.45 -0.78
C VAL A 95 -15.97 0.94 -0.39
N ARG A 96 -15.05 1.92 -0.32
CA ARG A 96 -15.29 3.36 -0.02
C ARG A 96 -15.94 3.69 1.33
N ILE A 97 -16.71 2.78 1.92
CA ILE A 97 -17.37 2.94 3.21
C ILE A 97 -16.47 2.33 4.29
N ARG A 98 -16.01 3.18 5.20
CA ARG A 98 -15.19 2.79 6.34
C ARG A 98 -16.05 2.21 7.47
N ALA A 99 -15.44 1.43 8.34
CA ALA A 99 -16.12 0.96 9.55
C ALA A 99 -16.54 2.15 10.42
N PRO A 100 -17.77 2.20 10.93
CA PRO A 100 -18.26 3.31 11.76
C PRO A 100 -17.74 3.20 13.20
N VAL A 101 -16.42 3.13 13.36
CA VAL A 101 -15.73 2.96 14.65
C VAL A 101 -14.88 4.18 14.96
N SER A 102 -14.77 4.50 16.25
CA SER A 102 -13.84 5.53 16.74
C SER A 102 -12.82 4.88 17.65
N LEU A 103 -11.54 5.09 17.35
CA LEU A 103 -10.44 4.44 18.05
C LEU A 103 -9.14 5.25 17.94
N SER A 104 -8.12 4.80 18.65
CA SER A 104 -6.81 5.44 18.70
C SER A 104 -5.74 4.47 18.22
N VAL A 105 -4.83 4.96 17.38
CA VAL A 105 -3.65 4.23 16.90
C VAL A 105 -2.41 4.97 17.38
N GLN A 106 -1.48 4.29 18.03
CA GLN A 106 -0.22 4.89 18.44
C GLN A 106 0.76 4.85 17.28
N ILE A 107 1.49 5.94 17.06
CA ILE A 107 2.42 6.08 15.95
C ILE A 107 3.83 6.31 16.51
N PHE A 108 4.80 5.58 15.99
CA PHE A 108 6.20 5.69 16.40
C PHE A 108 7.12 5.81 15.19
N TYR A 109 8.24 6.50 15.36
CA TYR A 109 9.42 6.27 14.55
C TYR A 109 10.31 5.22 15.20
N ARG A 110 10.79 4.30 14.37
CA ARG A 110 11.79 3.30 14.72
C ARG A 110 13.01 3.43 13.84
N ASP A 111 14.15 3.08 14.42
CA ASP A 111 15.41 3.01 13.71
C ASP A 111 15.40 1.88 12.67
N LEU A 112 15.90 2.16 11.48
CA LEU A 112 15.85 1.22 10.34
C LEU A 112 16.69 -0.05 10.57
N GLN A 113 17.74 0.03 11.40
CA GLN A 113 18.69 -1.07 11.59
C GLN A 113 18.37 -1.87 12.86
N THR A 114 18.10 -1.17 13.96
CA THR A 114 17.91 -1.76 15.28
C THR A 114 16.45 -1.99 15.63
N ALA A 115 15.52 -1.45 14.84
CA ALA A 115 14.07 -1.47 15.08
C ALA A 115 13.64 -0.90 16.45
N LYS A 116 14.54 -0.24 17.18
CA LYS A 116 14.22 0.43 18.45
C LYS A 116 13.37 1.67 18.18
N VAL A 117 12.46 1.97 19.10
CA VAL A 117 11.71 3.24 19.06
C VAL A 117 12.71 4.38 19.23
N VAL A 118 12.67 5.31 18.27
CA VAL A 118 13.46 6.54 18.27
C VAL A 118 12.61 7.70 18.78
N GLU A 119 11.34 7.73 18.38
CA GLU A 119 10.42 8.81 18.74
C GLU A 119 8.98 8.29 18.86
N ASP A 120 8.27 8.76 19.87
CA ASP A 120 6.81 8.60 20.00
C ASP A 120 6.13 9.80 19.36
N LEU A 121 5.41 9.55 18.26
CA LEU A 121 4.69 10.58 17.49
C LEU A 121 3.29 10.83 18.03
N GLY A 122 2.91 10.13 19.10
CA GLY A 122 1.66 10.26 19.79
C GLY A 122 0.54 9.42 19.19
N VAL A 123 -0.68 9.89 19.45
CA VAL A 123 -1.91 9.13 19.16
C VAL A 123 -2.64 9.73 17.97
N LEU A 124 -2.79 8.92 16.92
CA LEU A 124 -3.70 9.20 15.82
C LEU A 124 -5.12 8.78 16.21
N LYS A 125 -6.02 9.76 16.37
CA LYS A 125 -7.45 9.50 16.59
C LYS A 125 -8.16 9.26 15.28
N LEU A 126 -8.93 8.19 15.20
CA LEU A 126 -9.80 7.87 14.09
C LEU A 126 -11.25 8.12 14.48
N THR A 127 -11.98 8.78 13.60
CA THR A 127 -13.41 9.04 13.70
C THR A 127 -14.08 8.44 12.47
N TYR A 128 -15.15 7.66 12.65
CA TYR A 128 -15.79 6.90 11.55
C TYR A 128 -14.77 6.10 10.71
N GLY A 129 -13.83 5.44 11.39
CA GLY A 129 -12.83 4.57 10.79
C GLY A 129 -11.75 5.29 9.99
N ALA A 130 -11.62 6.62 10.07
CA ALA A 130 -10.55 7.37 9.41
C ALA A 130 -9.88 8.38 10.33
N GLY A 131 -8.58 8.56 10.13
CA GLY A 131 -7.79 9.62 10.74
C GLY A 131 -6.55 9.88 9.91
N SER A 132 -5.99 11.08 10.03
CA SER A 132 -4.71 11.40 9.42
C SER A 132 -3.85 12.25 10.34
N VAL A 133 -2.53 12.11 10.21
CA VAL A 133 -1.55 12.95 10.91
C VAL A 133 -0.46 13.40 9.93
N MET A 134 -0.04 14.65 10.07
CA MET A 134 1.16 15.15 9.40
C MET A 134 2.37 14.70 10.19
N LEU A 135 3.33 14.10 9.49
CA LEU A 135 4.56 13.62 10.10
C LEU A 135 5.51 14.81 10.35
N PRO A 136 6.14 14.90 11.54
CA PRO A 136 6.98 16.06 11.90
C PRO A 136 8.29 16.10 11.11
N ASP A 137 8.81 14.93 10.74
CA ASP A 137 10.06 14.75 9.99
C ASP A 137 9.87 13.92 8.72
N ASP A 138 10.92 13.80 7.91
CA ASP A 138 10.95 12.95 6.72
C ASP A 138 10.97 11.44 7.08
N PRO A 139 9.86 10.68 6.94
CA PRO A 139 9.78 9.26 7.27
C PRO A 139 10.68 8.36 6.41
N ARG A 140 11.30 8.87 5.34
CA ARG A 140 12.26 8.09 4.53
C ARG A 140 13.47 7.62 5.33
N LYS A 141 13.76 8.27 6.47
CA LYS A 141 14.87 7.95 7.37
C LYS A 141 14.52 6.90 8.44
N TRP A 142 13.23 6.54 8.56
CA TRP A 142 12.71 5.78 9.69
C TRP A 142 11.83 4.61 9.23
N ILE A 143 11.52 3.72 10.16
CA ILE A 143 10.33 2.88 10.07
C ILE A 143 9.20 3.62 10.78
N VAL A 144 8.10 3.87 10.09
CA VAL A 144 6.88 4.41 10.70
C VAL A 144 6.05 3.24 11.19
N GLU A 145 5.94 3.05 12.49
CA GLU A 145 5.09 2.02 13.09
C GLU A 145 3.74 2.61 13.46
N ALA A 146 2.68 1.88 13.12
CA ALA A 146 1.33 2.06 13.64
C ALA A 146 0.96 0.86 14.52
N VAL A 147 0.65 1.12 15.79
CA VAL A 147 0.18 0.11 16.75
C VAL A 147 -1.33 0.26 16.93
N TRP A 148 -2.04 -0.80 16.56
CA TRP A 148 -3.50 -0.86 16.60
C TRP A 148 -4.00 -1.49 17.90
N PRO A 149 -5.23 -1.16 18.34
CA PRO A 149 -5.87 -1.84 19.46
C PRO A 149 -6.12 -3.34 19.21
N ASP A 150 -6.45 -4.08 20.27
CA ASP A 150 -6.54 -5.55 20.23
C ASP A 150 -7.80 -6.12 19.55
N ASN A 151 -8.79 -5.29 19.21
CA ASN A 151 -10.06 -5.71 18.63
C ASN A 151 -10.04 -5.83 17.09
N PHE A 152 -8.88 -6.04 16.49
CA PHE A 152 -8.69 -6.06 15.04
C PHE A 152 -8.41 -7.47 14.51
N MET A 153 -8.99 -7.80 13.35
CA MET A 153 -8.61 -8.97 12.57
C MET A 153 -7.28 -8.75 11.84
N SER A 154 -7.04 -7.52 11.37
CA SER A 154 -5.82 -7.08 10.70
C SER A 154 -5.49 -5.62 11.09
N PRO A 155 -4.22 -5.23 11.30
CA PRO A 155 -3.05 -6.10 11.40
C PRO A 155 -3.21 -7.13 12.50
N ILE A 156 -2.45 -8.23 12.46
CA ILE A 156 -2.45 -9.25 13.51
C ILE A 156 -1.43 -8.91 14.60
N LYS A 157 -1.59 -9.53 15.78
CA LYS A 157 -0.66 -9.41 16.89
C LYS A 157 0.75 -9.87 16.50
N SER A 158 1.74 -9.07 16.86
CA SER A 158 3.16 -9.19 16.51
C SER A 158 4.02 -8.61 17.64
N GLY A 159 4.90 -9.43 18.25
CA GLY A 159 5.66 -9.05 19.44
C GLY A 159 4.82 -8.34 20.52
N GLY A 160 3.67 -8.94 20.85
CA GLY A 160 2.76 -8.45 21.89
C GLY A 160 1.72 -7.41 21.45
N GLU A 161 1.80 -6.85 20.24
CA GLU A 161 0.93 -5.73 19.81
C GLU A 161 0.48 -5.86 18.35
N HIS A 162 -0.62 -5.23 17.95
CA HIS A 162 -1.09 -5.27 16.56
C HIS A 162 -0.34 -4.22 15.70
N ARG A 163 0.91 -4.56 15.34
CA ARG A 163 1.85 -3.66 14.67
C ARG A 163 1.70 -3.68 13.15
N LEU A 164 1.84 -2.51 12.53
CA LEU A 164 2.09 -2.37 11.11
C LEU A 164 3.23 -1.39 10.87
N TRP A 165 4.24 -1.82 10.11
CA TRP A 165 5.41 -0.99 9.80
C TRP A 165 5.34 -0.49 8.37
N LEU A 166 5.67 0.78 8.15
CA LEU A 166 5.97 1.36 6.85
C LEU A 166 7.45 1.72 6.79
N PHE A 167 8.14 1.22 5.78
CA PHE A 167 9.57 1.43 5.60
C PHE A 167 9.86 2.71 4.81
N GLY A 168 10.98 3.36 5.10
CA GLY A 168 11.39 4.59 4.42
C GLY A 168 11.35 4.54 2.89
N TYR A 169 11.70 3.41 2.28
CA TYR A 169 11.65 3.25 0.81
C TYR A 169 10.23 3.34 0.24
N GLU A 170 9.21 2.98 1.04
CA GLU A 170 7.81 3.04 0.61
C GLU A 170 7.34 4.49 0.45
N TRP A 171 8.02 5.46 1.05
CA TRP A 171 7.66 6.88 0.94
C TRP A 171 8.29 7.56 -0.29
N LYS A 172 9.21 6.90 -1.00
CA LYS A 172 10.02 7.52 -2.07
C LYS A 172 9.18 8.22 -3.14
N HIS A 173 8.00 7.69 -3.44
CA HIS A 173 7.11 8.20 -4.49
C HIS A 173 5.74 8.67 -3.97
N TRP A 174 5.57 8.84 -2.65
CA TRP A 174 4.26 9.13 -2.06
C TRP A 174 4.36 10.14 -0.93
N CYS A 175 3.68 11.29 -1.08
CA CYS A 175 3.53 12.26 0.01
C CYS A 175 2.51 11.79 1.06
N VAL A 176 1.61 10.89 0.68
CA VAL A 176 0.57 10.35 1.56
C VAL A 176 0.65 8.83 1.54
N MET A 177 0.87 8.22 2.70
CA MET A 177 0.80 6.77 2.87
C MET A 177 -0.45 6.39 3.63
N ASN A 178 -0.98 5.21 3.30
CA ASN A 178 -2.20 4.70 3.92
C ASN A 178 -1.89 3.41 4.67
N VAL A 179 -2.38 3.35 5.91
CA VAL A 179 -2.40 2.13 6.72
C VAL A 179 -3.85 1.72 6.94
N HIS A 180 -4.07 0.41 6.97
CA HIS A 180 -5.39 -0.18 6.93
C HIS A 180 -5.55 -1.20 8.06
N GLY A 181 -6.62 -1.04 8.82
CA GLY A 181 -7.11 -2.00 9.79
C GLY A 181 -8.41 -2.65 9.34
N ILE A 182 -8.62 -3.91 9.71
CA ILE A 182 -9.88 -4.65 9.50
C ILE A 182 -10.42 -5.03 10.87
N VAL A 183 -11.67 -4.64 11.15
CA VAL A 183 -12.42 -5.08 12.33
C VAL A 183 -13.37 -6.23 11.94
N PRO A 184 -13.71 -7.13 12.89
CA PRO A 184 -14.67 -8.21 12.67
C PRO A 184 -16.03 -7.79 12.12
#